data_AF-A0A4S4ETA7-F1
#
_entry.id   AF-A0A4S4ETA7-F1
#
_cell.length_a   1.000
_cell.length_b   1.000
_cell.length_c   1.000
_cell.angle_alpha   90.00
_cell.angle_beta   90.00
_cell.angle_gamma   90.00
#
_symmetry.space_group_name_H-M   'P 1'
#
loop_
_entity.id
_entity.type
_entity.pdbx_description
1 polymer ?
#
loop_
_entity_poly.entity_id
_entity_poly.type
_entity_poly.pdbx_seq_one_letter_code
_entity_poly.pdbx_strand_id
1 'polypeptide(L)'
;MARRNHTTELGSIACDDLTELGAGKEGWLVDNPNLLTALDTHSLAIANHSVVLVLDWSDGSDPTGPRVKIRPTLSPIESEYISSVEWLVFDDIRVLALGTSCGYLLIYSLRGDLIHKQIVNPGRILKLRVRGTKRDLTEDTSSAEICVVMPGVVARFDGSEIQSMLQRWFQETHSQFWDQKKNPVDSGSSNVRLPYQLWNVNKYGSCADAAITGIMPPPLMELQSSQRYYCAVTIGDDAVISAFRLAWWDFTLC
;
A
#
# COMPACT_ATOMS: atom_id res chain seq x y z
N MET A 1 -12.47 -24.43 -41.95
CA MET A 1 -11.43 -23.95 -41.03
C MET A 1 -11.91 -22.64 -40.42
N ALA A 2 -12.24 -22.62 -39.12
CA ALA A 2 -12.66 -21.40 -38.43
C ALA A 2 -11.44 -20.49 -38.23
N ARG A 3 -11.49 -19.26 -38.77
CA ARG A 3 -10.51 -18.22 -38.48
C ARG A 3 -10.63 -17.89 -36.98
N ARG A 4 -9.59 -18.22 -36.20
CA ARG A 4 -9.45 -17.72 -34.83
C ARG A 4 -9.10 -16.23 -34.93
N ASN A 5 -10.06 -15.37 -34.62
CA ASN A 5 -9.80 -13.96 -34.41
C ASN A 5 -9.12 -13.83 -33.05
N HIS A 6 -7.78 -13.77 -33.04
CA HIS A 6 -7.01 -13.38 -31.87
C HIS A 6 -7.02 -11.85 -31.77
N THR A 7 -8.18 -11.25 -31.48
CA THR A 7 -8.25 -9.83 -31.14
C THR A 7 -7.98 -9.70 -29.66
N THR A 8 -6.85 -9.08 -29.29
CA THR A 8 -6.61 -8.64 -27.91
C THR A 8 -7.66 -7.59 -27.58
N GLU A 9 -8.47 -7.84 -26.55
CA GLU A 9 -9.38 -6.82 -26.03
C GLU A 9 -8.52 -5.69 -25.44
N LEU A 10 -8.70 -4.49 -25.99
CA LEU A 10 -8.00 -3.29 -25.55
C LEU A 10 -9.00 -2.40 -24.80
N GLY A 11 -8.71 -2.12 -23.54
CA GLY A 11 -9.38 -1.09 -22.76
C GLY A 11 -8.80 0.29 -23.07
N SER A 12 -9.66 1.31 -23.09
CA SER A 12 -9.24 2.71 -23.20
C SER A 12 -9.73 3.48 -21.98
N ILE A 13 -8.84 4.24 -21.35
CA ILE A 13 -9.15 5.15 -20.26
C ILE A 13 -9.05 6.57 -20.82
N ALA A 14 -10.16 7.30 -20.83
CA ALA A 14 -10.20 8.69 -21.26
C ALA A 14 -11.02 9.52 -20.26
N CYS A 15 -10.36 10.47 -19.60
CA CYS A 15 -11.01 11.46 -18.75
C CYS A 15 -10.15 12.72 -18.61
N ASP A 16 -10.81 13.85 -18.34
CA ASP A 16 -10.15 15.14 -18.19
C ASP A 16 -9.24 15.19 -16.95
N ASP A 17 -9.56 14.42 -15.90
CA ASP A 17 -8.77 14.33 -14.66
C ASP A 17 -7.35 13.81 -14.91
N LEU A 18 -7.09 13.05 -15.99
CA LEU A 18 -5.74 12.61 -16.35
C LEU A 18 -4.81 13.80 -16.67
N THR A 19 -5.36 14.95 -17.04
CA THR A 19 -4.59 16.18 -17.27
C THR A 19 -3.86 16.63 -16.00
N GLU A 20 -4.48 16.44 -14.82
CA GLU A 20 -3.84 16.75 -13.53
C GLU A 20 -2.62 15.86 -13.25
N LEU A 21 -2.57 14.67 -13.88
CA LEU A 21 -1.46 13.71 -13.80
C LEU A 21 -0.43 13.89 -14.91
N GLY A 22 -0.60 14.90 -15.78
CA GLY A 22 0.31 15.24 -16.87
C GLY A 22 -0.06 14.67 -18.24
N ALA A 23 -1.26 14.10 -18.39
CA ALA A 23 -1.74 13.66 -19.69
C ALA A 23 -1.91 14.82 -20.68
N GLY A 24 -1.80 14.50 -21.98
CA GLY A 24 -1.88 15.48 -23.08
C GLY A 24 -0.58 15.63 -23.89
N LYS A 25 0.49 14.92 -23.50
CA LYS A 25 1.72 14.78 -24.29
C LYS A 25 1.98 13.32 -24.59
N GLU A 26 2.56 13.04 -25.75
CA GLU A 26 3.07 11.69 -26.05
C GLU A 26 4.11 11.29 -24.98
N GLY A 27 4.11 10.02 -24.59
CA GLY A 27 5.04 9.49 -23.58
C GLY A 27 4.73 9.84 -22.12
N TRP A 28 3.69 10.63 -21.82
CA TRP A 28 3.43 11.13 -20.45
C TRP A 28 3.34 10.06 -19.35
N LEU A 29 2.91 8.83 -19.68
CA LEU A 29 2.80 7.72 -18.74
C LEU A 29 4.17 7.07 -18.45
N VAL A 30 5.07 7.02 -19.43
CA VAL A 30 6.37 6.31 -19.36
C VAL A 30 7.50 7.26 -18.98
N ASP A 31 7.47 8.48 -19.50
CA ASP A 31 8.55 9.46 -19.38
C ASP A 31 8.42 10.34 -18.13
N ASN A 32 7.34 10.18 -17.34
CA ASN A 32 7.12 10.94 -16.13
C ASN A 32 7.57 10.15 -14.89
N PRO A 33 8.76 10.46 -14.32
CA PRO A 33 9.28 9.72 -13.17
C PRO A 33 8.50 9.97 -11.86
N ASN A 34 7.63 10.98 -11.85
CA ASN A 34 6.80 11.32 -10.68
C ASN A 34 5.44 10.62 -10.72
N LEU A 35 5.15 9.87 -11.78
CA LEU A 35 3.92 9.13 -11.92
C LEU A 35 4.05 7.79 -11.22
N LEU A 36 3.11 7.53 -10.32
CA LEU A 36 3.03 6.30 -9.56
C LEU A 36 1.78 5.54 -10.01
N THR A 37 1.88 4.22 -10.11
CA THR A 37 0.76 3.38 -10.52
C THR A 37 0.65 2.16 -9.63
N ALA A 38 -0.57 1.82 -9.23
CA ALA A 38 -0.88 0.55 -8.59
C ALA A 38 -2.06 -0.11 -9.30
N LEU A 39 -1.93 -1.39 -9.60
CA LEU A 39 -2.93 -2.17 -10.35
C LEU A 39 -3.57 -3.20 -9.42
N ASP A 40 -4.90 -3.20 -9.36
CA ASP A 40 -5.74 -4.26 -8.80
C ASP A 40 -6.49 -4.97 -9.93
N THR A 41 -7.07 -6.12 -9.62
CA THR A 41 -7.94 -6.92 -10.50
C THR A 41 -9.08 -6.09 -11.10
N HIS A 42 -9.63 -5.12 -10.35
CA HIS A 42 -10.79 -4.34 -10.79
C HIS A 42 -10.53 -2.84 -10.95
N SER A 43 -9.32 -2.36 -10.61
CA SER A 43 -9.04 -0.93 -10.52
C SER A 43 -7.60 -0.60 -10.86
N LEU A 44 -7.38 0.60 -11.38
CA LEU A 44 -6.08 1.22 -11.57
C LEU A 44 -6.01 2.52 -10.75
N ALA A 45 -5.01 2.63 -9.88
CA ALA A 45 -4.68 3.89 -9.22
C ALA A 45 -3.49 4.53 -9.96
N ILE A 46 -3.65 5.79 -10.35
CA ILE A 46 -2.57 6.61 -10.93
C ILE A 46 -2.40 7.83 -10.05
N ALA A 47 -1.18 8.11 -9.62
CA ALA A 47 -0.89 9.22 -8.73
C ALA A 47 0.30 10.04 -9.21
N ASN A 48 0.30 11.33 -8.87
CA ASN A 48 1.49 12.18 -8.89
C ASN A 48 1.79 12.60 -7.43
N HIS A 49 2.59 13.67 -7.25
CA HIS A 49 2.97 14.16 -5.93
C HIS A 49 1.82 14.66 -5.04
N SER A 50 0.64 14.96 -5.57
CA SER A 50 -0.44 15.62 -4.81
C SER A 50 -1.84 15.03 -5.01
N VAL A 51 -2.05 14.27 -6.09
CA VAL A 51 -3.36 13.73 -6.47
C VAL A 51 -3.23 12.25 -6.80
N VAL A 52 -4.23 11.48 -6.39
CA VAL A 52 -4.45 10.11 -6.85
C VAL A 52 -5.79 10.04 -7.58
N LEU A 53 -5.80 9.42 -8.75
CA LEU A 53 -6.99 9.07 -9.50
C LEU A 53 -7.18 7.56 -9.46
N VAL A 54 -8.31 7.13 -8.93
CA VAL A 54 -8.76 5.74 -8.93
C VAL A 54 -9.74 5.54 -10.08
N LEU A 55 -9.43 4.55 -10.91
CA LEU A 55 -10.14 4.21 -12.13
C LEU A 55 -10.61 2.76 -12.03
N ASP A 56 -11.91 2.52 -11.92
CA ASP A 56 -12.45 1.17 -11.95
C ASP A 56 -12.61 0.65 -13.39
N TRP A 57 -12.32 -0.63 -13.60
CA TRP A 57 -12.63 -1.32 -14.85
C TRP A 57 -14.16 -1.50 -14.92
N SER A 58 -14.83 -0.76 -15.80
CA SER A 58 -16.27 -0.92 -16.03
C SER A 58 -16.54 -2.21 -16.82
N ASP A 59 -17.53 -3.00 -16.41
CA ASP A 59 -18.10 -4.14 -17.19
C ASP A 59 -18.94 -3.67 -18.40
N GLY A 60 -18.45 -2.67 -19.14
CA GLY A 60 -18.99 -2.25 -20.43
C GLY A 60 -20.33 -1.51 -20.42
N SER A 61 -20.95 -1.25 -19.27
CA SER A 61 -22.28 -0.61 -19.20
C SER A 61 -22.28 0.90 -18.96
N ASP A 62 -21.20 1.47 -18.39
CA ASP A 62 -21.07 2.91 -18.13
C ASP A 62 -19.67 3.44 -18.49
N PRO A 63 -19.52 4.27 -19.54
CA PRO A 63 -18.25 4.90 -19.90
C PRO A 63 -17.75 5.92 -18.86
N THR A 64 -18.59 6.28 -17.88
CA THR A 64 -18.27 7.14 -16.73
C THR A 64 -18.14 6.34 -15.43
N GLY A 65 -17.75 5.06 -15.52
CA GLY A 65 -17.52 4.18 -14.38
C GLY A 65 -16.84 4.87 -13.19
N PRO A 66 -17.09 4.41 -11.95
CA PRO A 66 -16.78 5.16 -10.74
C PRO A 66 -15.31 5.61 -10.73
N ARG A 67 -15.14 6.94 -10.75
CA ARG A 67 -13.86 7.62 -10.69
C ARG A 67 -13.77 8.36 -9.38
N VAL A 68 -12.68 8.15 -8.66
CA VAL A 68 -12.46 8.83 -7.39
C VAL A 68 -11.14 9.56 -7.43
N LYS A 69 -11.20 10.86 -7.16
CA LYS A 69 -10.04 11.73 -7.06
C LYS A 69 -9.75 12.02 -5.60
N ILE A 70 -8.58 11.56 -5.15
CA ILE A 70 -8.11 11.72 -3.77
C ILE A 70 -7.06 12.82 -3.75
N ARG A 71 -7.24 13.79 -2.86
CA ARG A 71 -6.25 14.86 -2.59
C ARG A 71 -5.86 14.81 -1.12
N PRO A 72 -4.75 14.13 -0.78
CA PRO A 72 -4.30 14.07 0.60
C PRO A 72 -3.96 15.45 1.15
N THR A 73 -4.22 15.66 2.45
CA THR A 73 -3.76 16.86 3.15
C THR A 73 -2.29 16.68 3.49
N LEU A 74 -1.42 17.24 2.65
CA LEU A 74 0.04 17.17 2.73
C LEU A 74 0.60 18.47 3.32
N SER A 75 1.67 18.37 4.12
CA SER A 75 2.36 19.51 4.75
C SER A 75 3.07 20.38 3.71
N PRO A 76 2.63 21.64 3.48
CA PRO A 76 3.33 22.54 2.55
C PRO A 76 4.69 22.98 3.10
N ILE A 77 4.83 23.03 4.43
CA ILE A 77 6.05 23.47 5.12
C ILE A 77 7.18 22.47 4.87
N GLU A 78 6.87 21.17 4.94
CA GLU A 78 7.83 20.10 4.69
C GLU A 78 7.96 19.75 3.20
N SER A 79 7.24 20.46 2.33
CA SER A 79 7.10 20.11 0.90
C SER A 79 6.69 18.65 0.72
N GLU A 80 5.76 18.17 1.55
CA GLU A 80 5.32 16.78 1.58
C GLU A 80 4.66 16.40 0.25
N TYR A 81 5.03 15.24 -0.30
CA TYR A 81 4.45 14.68 -1.52
C TYR A 81 4.16 13.19 -1.40
N ILE A 82 3.24 12.69 -2.22
CA ILE A 82 2.96 11.26 -2.37
C ILE A 82 4.17 10.62 -3.06
N SER A 83 4.78 9.63 -2.40
CA SER A 83 6.00 8.97 -2.88
C SER A 83 5.79 7.49 -3.24
N SER A 84 4.70 6.88 -2.78
CA SER A 84 4.35 5.50 -3.13
C SER A 84 2.84 5.28 -3.05
N VAL A 85 2.32 4.38 -3.89
CA VAL A 85 0.91 3.96 -3.91
C VAL A 85 0.86 2.44 -4.04
N GLU A 86 -0.03 1.79 -3.30
CA GLU A 86 -0.24 0.35 -3.42
C GLU A 86 -1.66 -0.03 -2.96
N TRP A 87 -2.21 -1.10 -3.55
CA TRP A 87 -3.51 -1.64 -3.15
C TRP A 87 -3.39 -2.56 -1.95
N LEU A 88 -4.24 -2.36 -0.94
CA LEU A 88 -4.44 -3.33 0.12
C LEU A 88 -5.77 -4.05 -0.12
N VAL A 89 -5.69 -5.35 -0.39
CA VAL A 89 -6.85 -6.20 -0.68
C VAL A 89 -6.90 -7.32 0.35
N PHE A 90 -7.97 -7.35 1.14
CA PHE A 90 -8.21 -8.32 2.20
C PHE A 90 -9.62 -8.91 2.05
N ASP A 91 -9.70 -10.12 1.50
CA ASP A 91 -10.98 -10.79 1.19
C ASP A 91 -11.92 -9.86 0.38
N ASP A 92 -12.95 -9.30 1.00
CA ASP A 92 -13.94 -8.38 0.41
C ASP A 92 -13.62 -6.89 0.60
N ILE A 93 -12.60 -6.56 1.39
CA ILE A 93 -12.18 -5.19 1.66
C ILE A 93 -11.04 -4.80 0.72
N ARG A 94 -11.25 -3.71 -0.02
CA ARG A 94 -10.20 -3.06 -0.82
C ARG A 94 -10.04 -1.60 -0.41
N VAL A 95 -8.81 -1.20 -0.16
CA VAL A 95 -8.43 0.18 0.17
C VAL A 95 -7.13 0.56 -0.53
N LEU A 96 -6.89 1.86 -0.67
CA LEU A 96 -5.67 2.37 -1.27
C LEU A 96 -4.71 2.85 -0.18
N ALA A 97 -3.48 2.35 -0.18
CA ALA A 97 -2.43 2.83 0.71
C ALA A 97 -1.50 3.80 -0.03
N LEU A 98 -1.21 4.92 0.62
CA LEU A 98 -0.26 5.93 0.16
C LEU A 98 0.88 6.05 1.16
N GLY A 99 2.09 6.18 0.64
CA GLY A 99 3.25 6.61 1.41
C GLY A 99 3.66 8.01 1.01
N THR A 100 4.14 8.80 1.96
CA THR A 100 4.59 10.18 1.71
C THR A 100 6.09 10.34 1.89
N SER A 101 6.60 11.46 1.36
CA SER A 101 8.00 11.88 1.52
C SER A 101 8.40 12.17 2.96
N CYS A 102 7.44 12.37 3.86
CA CYS A 102 7.65 12.60 5.29
C CYS A 102 7.45 11.35 6.15
N GLY A 103 7.17 10.19 5.54
CA GLY A 103 7.09 8.91 6.27
C GLY A 103 5.69 8.53 6.75
N TYR A 104 4.67 9.27 6.29
CA TYR A 104 3.29 8.95 6.63
C TYR A 104 2.76 7.83 5.76
N LEU A 105 2.20 6.80 6.40
CA LEU A 105 1.31 5.83 5.80
C LEU A 105 -0.12 6.36 5.90
N LEU A 106 -0.78 6.54 4.77
CA LEU A 106 -2.18 6.93 4.65
C LEU A 106 -2.97 5.77 4.05
N ILE A 107 -4.17 5.51 4.55
CA ILE A 107 -5.08 4.51 4.00
C ILE A 107 -6.39 5.19 3.65
N TYR A 108 -6.82 5.05 2.40
CA TYR A 108 -8.03 5.66 1.86
C TYR A 108 -9.06 4.63 1.43
N SER A 109 -10.33 4.94 1.69
CA SER A 109 -11.46 4.19 1.13
C SER A 109 -11.52 4.38 -0.38
N LEU A 110 -12.22 3.48 -1.08
CA LEU A 110 -12.51 3.64 -2.52
C LEU A 110 -13.35 4.88 -2.82
N ARG A 111 -14.01 5.48 -1.82
CA ARG A 111 -14.76 6.73 -1.96
C ARG A 111 -13.91 7.99 -1.73
N GLY A 112 -12.64 7.81 -1.36
CA GLY A 112 -11.70 8.90 -1.08
C GLY A 112 -11.71 9.38 0.36
N ASP A 113 -12.36 8.65 1.28
CA ASP A 113 -12.32 8.96 2.71
C ASP A 113 -10.98 8.54 3.31
N LEU A 114 -10.35 9.41 4.10
CA LEU A 114 -9.14 9.04 4.86
C LEU A 114 -9.55 8.14 6.03
N ILE A 115 -9.12 6.88 5.99
CA ILE A 115 -9.38 5.88 7.03
C ILE A 115 -8.32 5.97 8.13
N HIS A 116 -7.05 6.02 7.73
CA HIS A 116 -5.92 5.98 8.67
C HIS A 116 -4.78 6.88 8.21
N LYS A 117 -4.12 7.54 9.17
CA LYS A 117 -2.88 8.30 8.97
C LYS A 117 -1.93 8.04 10.13
N GLN A 118 -0.72 7.60 9.84
CA GLN A 118 0.30 7.32 10.86
C GLN A 118 1.71 7.54 10.33
N ILE A 119 2.58 8.12 11.16
CA ILE A 119 4.01 8.19 10.90
C ILE A 119 4.65 6.82 11.18
N VAL A 120 5.41 6.29 10.22
CA VAL A 120 6.11 4.99 10.35
C VAL A 120 7.53 5.20 10.86
N ASN A 121 8.30 6.03 10.16
CA ASN A 121 9.65 6.47 10.51
C ASN A 121 9.90 7.81 9.79
N PRO A 122 10.69 8.75 10.33
CA PRO A 122 11.01 9.97 9.59
C PRO A 122 11.74 9.64 8.28
N GLY A 123 11.27 10.21 7.16
CA GLY A 123 11.88 10.08 5.84
C GLY A 123 10.92 9.52 4.78
N ARG A 124 11.35 9.56 3.52
CA ARG A 124 10.50 9.18 2.39
C ARG A 124 10.19 7.70 2.39
N ILE A 125 8.92 7.34 2.23
CA ILE A 125 8.52 5.97 1.87
C ILE A 125 8.87 5.75 0.41
N LEU A 126 9.76 4.79 0.15
CA LEU A 126 10.21 4.44 -1.19
C LEU A 126 9.19 3.56 -1.89
N LYS A 127 8.70 2.52 -1.21
CA LYS A 127 7.71 1.59 -1.73
C LYS A 127 6.84 1.04 -0.63
N LEU A 128 5.63 0.68 -1.01
CA LEU A 128 4.75 -0.18 -0.24
C LEU A 128 4.74 -1.54 -0.95
N ARG A 129 4.93 -2.62 -0.19
CA ARG A 129 4.87 -3.98 -0.73
C ARG A 129 3.83 -4.78 0.02
N VAL A 130 2.92 -5.39 -0.72
CA VAL A 130 1.88 -6.25 -0.17
C VAL A 130 2.17 -7.68 -0.59
N ARG A 131 2.31 -8.55 0.38
CA ARG A 131 2.35 -10.00 0.18
C ARG A 131 0.98 -10.54 0.55
N GLY A 132 0.19 -10.88 -0.46
CA GLY A 132 -1.08 -11.58 -0.29
C GLY A 132 -0.88 -13.03 0.16
N THR A 133 -1.91 -13.60 0.76
CA THR A 133 -1.93 -15.00 1.16
C THR A 133 -2.41 -15.82 -0.02
N LYS A 134 -1.54 -16.67 -0.55
CA LYS A 134 -2.03 -17.80 -1.34
C LYS A 134 -2.60 -18.76 -0.30
N ARG A 135 -3.91 -19.03 -0.35
CA ARG A 135 -4.56 -20.08 0.46
C ARG A 135 -4.05 -21.45 -0.01
N ASP A 136 -2.77 -21.74 0.18
CA ASP A 136 -2.24 -23.07 0.02
C ASP A 136 -2.62 -23.86 1.29
N LEU A 137 -3.10 -25.08 1.10
CA LEU A 137 -3.78 -25.97 2.07
C LEU A 137 -2.95 -26.39 3.30
N THR A 138 -1.80 -25.78 3.54
CA THR A 138 -0.90 -26.10 4.64
C THR A 138 -0.28 -24.81 5.20
N GLU A 139 -0.91 -24.27 6.25
CA GLU A 139 -0.35 -23.52 7.39
C GLU A 139 -1.30 -22.39 7.86
N ASP A 140 -1.72 -22.50 9.12
CA ASP A 140 -2.58 -21.59 9.92
C ASP A 140 -1.98 -20.18 10.18
N THR A 141 -0.95 -19.78 9.46
CA THR A 141 -0.16 -18.55 9.73
C THR A 141 -0.08 -17.59 8.56
N SER A 142 -0.81 -17.84 7.47
CA SER A 142 -0.85 -16.95 6.31
C SER A 142 -1.76 -15.74 6.58
N SER A 143 -1.23 -14.74 7.30
CA SER A 143 -1.76 -13.37 7.22
C SER A 143 -1.05 -12.60 6.11
N ALA A 144 -1.76 -11.70 5.43
CA ALA A 144 -1.12 -10.81 4.47
C ALA A 144 -0.06 -9.98 5.19
N GLU A 145 1.03 -9.63 4.50
CA GLU A 145 2.09 -8.80 5.08
C GLU A 145 2.25 -7.52 4.27
N ILE A 146 2.35 -6.40 4.97
CA ILE A 146 2.52 -5.10 4.34
C ILE A 146 3.86 -4.53 4.79
N CYS A 147 4.73 -4.29 3.82
CA CYS A 147 6.05 -3.72 4.06
C CYS A 147 6.06 -2.26 3.63
N VAL A 148 6.49 -1.38 4.52
CA VAL A 148 6.82 0.01 4.21
C VAL A 148 8.33 0.10 4.08
N VAL A 149 8.79 0.33 2.85
CA VAL A 149 10.20 0.40 2.50
C VAL A 149 10.66 1.84 2.56
N MET A 150 11.74 2.09 3.29
CA MET A 150 12.34 3.41 3.48
C MET A 150 13.87 3.29 3.31
N PRO A 151 14.60 4.40 3.12
CA PRO A 151 16.05 4.34 3.02
C PRO A 151 16.66 3.65 4.25
N GLY A 152 17.18 2.44 4.03
CA GLY A 152 17.83 1.66 5.07
C GLY A 152 16.93 1.02 6.11
N VAL A 153 15.61 1.12 5.95
CA VAL A 153 14.66 0.66 6.95
C VAL A 153 13.49 -0.03 6.26
N VAL A 154 13.06 -1.15 6.83
CA VAL A 154 11.82 -1.82 6.43
C VAL A 154 10.92 -1.95 7.64
N ALA A 155 9.67 -1.51 7.50
CA ALA A 155 8.63 -1.73 8.51
C ALA A 155 7.67 -2.80 8.03
N ARG A 156 7.29 -3.76 8.88
CA ARG A 156 6.24 -4.76 8.61
C ARG A 156 5.01 -4.44 9.44
N PHE A 157 3.86 -4.41 8.78
CA PHE A 157 2.54 -4.45 9.39
C PHE A 157 1.95 -5.84 9.20
N ASP A 158 1.27 -6.34 10.24
CA ASP A 158 0.47 -7.56 10.13
C ASP A 158 -0.84 -7.25 9.40
N GLY A 159 -1.14 -7.99 8.34
CA GLY A 159 -2.35 -7.81 7.57
C GLY A 159 -3.61 -8.10 8.36
N SER A 160 -3.56 -8.98 9.38
CA SER A 160 -4.72 -9.28 10.22
C SER A 160 -5.12 -8.07 11.10
N GLU A 161 -4.14 -7.31 11.59
CA GLU A 161 -4.37 -6.07 12.35
C GLU A 161 -4.98 -4.98 11.46
N ILE A 162 -4.47 -4.83 10.24
CA ILE A 162 -5.01 -3.88 9.27
C ILE A 162 -6.43 -4.27 8.87
N GLN A 163 -6.66 -5.54 8.54
CA GLN A 163 -7.98 -6.05 8.19
C GLN A 163 -8.99 -5.83 9.33
N SER A 164 -8.60 -6.11 10.58
CA SER A 164 -9.45 -5.91 11.75
C SER A 164 -9.82 -4.43 11.96
N MET A 165 -8.86 -3.52 11.79
CA MET A 165 -9.10 -2.08 11.81
C MET A 165 -10.06 -1.65 10.70
N LEU A 166 -9.84 -2.13 9.47
CA LEU A 166 -10.70 -1.79 8.33
C LEU A 166 -12.13 -2.30 8.54
N GLN A 167 -12.29 -3.55 8.98
CA GLN A 167 -13.61 -4.12 9.31
C GLN A 167 -14.35 -3.26 10.33
N ARG A 168 -13.67 -2.82 11.40
CA ARG A 168 -14.25 -1.93 12.40
C ARG A 168 -14.67 -0.59 11.79
N TRP A 169 -13.80 0.04 11.00
CA TRP A 169 -14.11 1.32 10.36
C TRP A 169 -15.32 1.23 9.42
N PHE A 170 -15.40 0.18 8.60
CA PHE A 170 -16.56 -0.03 7.73
C PHE A 170 -17.83 -0.28 8.55
N GLN A 171 -17.79 -1.11 9.60
CA GLN A 171 -18.96 -1.35 10.45
C GLN A 171 -19.47 -0.05 11.12
N GLU A 172 -18.57 0.77 11.66
CA GLU A 172 -18.90 2.05 12.30
C GLU A 172 -19.44 3.07 11.29
N THR A 173 -18.88 3.12 10.09
CA THR A 173 -19.37 4.04 9.04
C THR A 173 -20.77 3.65 8.58
N HIS A 174 -21.07 2.35 8.48
CA HIS A 174 -22.39 1.88 8.11
C HIS A 174 -23.42 2.08 9.24
N SER A 175 -23.04 2.01 10.52
CA SER A 175 -23.97 2.28 11.63
C SER A 175 -24.30 3.77 11.77
N GLN A 176 -23.31 4.65 11.60
CA GLN A 176 -23.52 6.11 11.61
C GLN A 176 -24.43 6.59 10.47
N PHE A 177 -24.45 5.89 9.33
CA PHE A 177 -25.37 6.18 8.24
C PHE A 177 -26.85 6.03 8.64
N TRP A 178 -27.15 5.10 9.56
CA TRP A 178 -28.50 4.91 10.09
C TRP A 178 -28.83 5.84 11.27
N ASP A 179 -27.82 6.21 12.06
CA ASP A 179 -27.94 7.15 13.19
C ASP A 179 -27.78 8.62 12.78
N GLN A 180 -28.56 9.09 11.80
CA GLN A 180 -28.62 10.52 11.49
C GLN A 180 -29.39 11.30 12.58
N LYS A 181 -28.70 11.60 13.69
CA LYS A 181 -28.97 12.73 14.59
C LYS A 181 -27.81 12.92 15.58
N LYS A 182 -26.64 13.38 15.10
CA LYS A 182 -25.65 14.03 15.97
C LYS A 182 -24.72 14.96 15.19
N ASN A 183 -24.41 16.08 15.84
CA ASN A 183 -23.69 17.23 15.29
C ASN A 183 -22.26 16.88 14.83
N PRO A 184 -21.72 17.60 13.83
CA PRO A 184 -20.35 17.43 13.37
C PRO A 184 -19.41 18.10 14.37
N VAL A 185 -18.89 17.32 15.32
CA VAL A 185 -17.74 17.73 16.12
C VAL A 185 -16.66 16.68 15.91
N ASP A 186 -15.59 17.12 15.25
CA ASP A 186 -14.33 16.44 15.02
C ASP A 186 -14.43 14.98 14.55
N SER A 187 -14.55 14.82 13.22
CA SER A 187 -14.19 13.58 12.52
C SER A 187 -12.66 13.40 12.57
N GLY A 188 -12.14 13.18 13.78
CA GLY A 188 -10.82 12.61 13.97
C GLY A 188 -10.92 11.13 13.61
N SER A 189 -10.27 10.74 12.51
CA SER A 189 -9.99 9.34 12.19
C SER A 189 -9.70 8.56 13.47
N SER A 190 -10.33 7.39 13.67
CA SER A 190 -10.12 6.54 14.84
C SER A 190 -8.62 6.43 15.15
N ASN A 191 -8.17 7.02 16.26
CA ASN A 191 -6.77 7.19 16.67
C ASN A 191 -6.04 5.87 17.02
N VAL A 192 -6.46 4.73 16.45
CA VAL A 192 -5.85 3.43 16.72
C VAL A 192 -4.58 3.32 15.89
N ARG A 193 -3.43 3.49 16.55
CA ARG A 193 -2.12 3.27 15.94
C ARG A 193 -1.98 1.80 15.56
N LEU A 194 -1.70 1.52 14.30
CA LEU A 194 -1.39 0.17 13.83
C LEU A 194 -0.01 -0.24 14.36
N PRO A 195 0.11 -1.43 14.99
CA PRO A 195 1.39 -1.97 15.40
C PRO A 195 2.22 -2.38 14.16
N TYR A 196 3.52 -2.16 14.24
CA TYR A 196 4.48 -2.59 13.22
C TYR A 196 5.81 -2.97 13.84
N GLN A 197 6.54 -3.85 13.17
CA GLN A 197 7.94 -4.13 13.44
C GLN A 197 8.82 -3.31 12.49
N LEU A 198 10.01 -2.88 12.95
CA LEU A 198 10.91 -2.02 12.18
C LEU A 198 12.33 -2.61 12.23
N TRP A 199 12.96 -2.76 11.07
CA TRP A 199 14.33 -3.28 10.97
C TRP A 199 15.23 -2.35 10.17
N ASN A 200 16.47 -2.20 10.65
CA ASN A 200 17.52 -1.52 9.94
C ASN A 200 18.21 -2.49 8.96
N VAL A 201 18.07 -2.21 7.67
CA VAL A 201 18.68 -2.95 6.57
C VAL A 201 19.88 -2.23 5.94
N ASN A 202 20.21 -1.02 6.41
CA ASN A 202 21.35 -0.21 5.92
C ASN A 202 22.72 -0.84 6.19
N LYS A 203 22.80 -1.86 7.05
CA LYS A 203 24.08 -2.56 7.35
C LYS A 203 24.75 -3.14 6.10
N TYR A 204 24.03 -3.25 4.98
CA TYR A 204 24.47 -3.94 3.77
C TYR A 204 24.48 -3.07 2.52
N GLY A 205 24.29 -1.75 2.66
CA GLY A 205 24.25 -0.80 1.54
C GLY A 205 22.96 0.00 1.50
N SER A 206 22.81 0.81 0.44
CA SER A 206 21.56 1.54 0.20
C SER A 206 20.43 0.57 -0.12
N CYS A 207 19.19 0.98 0.17
CA CYS A 207 17.99 0.17 -0.04
C CYS A 207 17.05 0.90 -1.01
N ALA A 208 16.94 0.40 -2.23
CA ALA A 208 16.01 0.85 -3.25
C ALA A 208 14.64 0.17 -3.15
N ASP A 209 14.63 -1.08 -2.68
CA ASP A 209 13.42 -1.88 -2.47
C ASP A 209 13.65 -2.93 -1.38
N ALA A 210 12.59 -3.36 -0.72
CA ALA A 210 12.64 -4.47 0.21
C ALA A 210 11.28 -5.13 0.36
N ALA A 211 11.28 -6.42 0.72
CA ALA A 211 10.06 -7.13 1.06
C ALA A 211 10.34 -8.19 2.13
N ILE A 212 9.38 -8.39 3.02
CA ILE A 212 9.30 -9.59 3.84
C ILE A 212 8.71 -10.71 2.97
N THR A 213 9.46 -11.79 2.81
CA THR A 213 9.13 -12.91 1.94
C THR A 213 8.63 -14.13 2.72
N GLY A 214 8.36 -13.99 4.01
CA GLY A 214 7.72 -15.01 4.84
C GLY A 214 8.41 -15.26 6.17
N ILE A 215 7.86 -16.21 6.91
CA ILE A 215 8.37 -16.63 8.22
C ILE A 215 9.42 -17.71 8.00
N MET A 216 10.53 -17.64 8.73
CA MET A 216 11.55 -18.67 8.77
C MET A 216 11.38 -19.57 9.99
N PRO A 217 11.71 -20.88 9.85
CA PRO A 217 11.77 -21.76 11.00
C PRO A 217 12.85 -21.28 11.97
N PRO A 218 12.69 -21.57 13.28
CA PRO A 218 13.71 -21.26 14.26
C PRO A 218 15.03 -21.96 13.92
N PRO A 219 16.19 -21.38 14.30
CA PRO A 219 17.49 -22.05 14.20
C PRO A 219 17.46 -23.44 14.84
N LEU A 220 18.22 -24.39 14.30
CA LEU A 220 18.24 -25.80 14.71
C LEU A 220 18.51 -26.04 16.21
N MET A 221 19.11 -25.08 16.92
CA MET A 221 19.38 -25.15 18.35
C MET A 221 18.39 -24.39 19.25
N GLU A 222 17.36 -23.77 18.67
CA GLU A 222 16.37 -22.94 19.38
C GLU A 222 14.95 -23.55 19.30
N LEU A 223 14.86 -24.87 19.35
CA LEU A 223 13.63 -25.65 19.10
C LEU A 223 12.44 -25.31 20.03
N GLN A 224 12.66 -24.54 21.10
CA GLN A 224 11.62 -24.09 22.05
C GLN A 224 11.39 -22.57 22.06
N SER A 225 11.96 -21.83 21.11
CA SER A 225 11.73 -20.38 21.05
C SER A 225 10.34 -20.06 20.50
N SER A 226 9.58 -19.23 21.21
CA SER A 226 8.32 -18.65 20.72
C SER A 226 8.54 -17.52 19.71
N GLN A 227 9.79 -17.26 19.33
CA GLN A 227 10.17 -16.11 18.52
C GLN A 227 9.98 -16.42 17.02
N ARG A 228 9.35 -15.47 16.32
CA ARG A 228 9.18 -15.53 14.87
C ARG A 228 10.36 -14.88 14.19
N TYR A 229 10.95 -15.60 13.24
CA TYR A 229 11.98 -15.10 12.34
C TYR A 229 11.33 -14.76 11.01
N TYR A 230 11.74 -13.66 10.40
CA TYR A 230 11.25 -13.24 9.09
C TYR A 230 12.38 -13.31 8.07
N CYS A 231 12.06 -13.72 6.84
CA CYS A 231 12.94 -13.58 5.70
C CYS A 231 12.69 -12.22 5.06
N ALA A 232 13.72 -11.39 4.98
CA ALA A 232 13.68 -10.16 4.23
C ALA A 232 14.59 -10.23 3.02
N VAL A 233 14.13 -9.71 1.90
CA VAL A 233 14.93 -9.48 0.70
C VAL A 233 15.03 -7.99 0.48
N THR A 234 16.24 -7.50 0.20
CA THR A 234 16.51 -6.10 -0.16
C THR A 234 17.15 -6.01 -1.53
N ILE A 235 16.90 -4.90 -2.20
CA ILE A 235 17.51 -4.54 -3.49
C ILE A 235 18.24 -3.21 -3.28
N GLY A 236 19.53 -3.17 -3.59
CA GLY A 236 20.34 -1.95 -3.57
C GLY A 236 20.13 -1.07 -4.79
N ASP A 237 20.57 0.19 -4.71
CA ASP A 237 20.53 1.10 -5.87
C ASP A 237 21.42 0.60 -7.03
N ASP A 238 22.40 -0.25 -6.72
CA ASP A 238 23.29 -0.95 -7.65
C ASP A 238 22.73 -2.30 -8.14
N ALA A 239 21.44 -2.57 -7.88
CA ALA A 239 20.74 -3.81 -8.19
C ALA A 239 21.28 -5.06 -7.47
N VAL A 240 22.06 -4.91 -6.41
CA VAL A 240 22.48 -6.03 -5.56
C VAL A 240 21.28 -6.54 -4.75
N ILE A 241 21.03 -7.84 -4.82
CA ILE A 241 19.97 -8.50 -4.05
C ILE A 241 20.60 -9.19 -2.85
N SER A 242 20.05 -8.93 -1.66
CA SER A 242 20.47 -9.58 -0.42
C SER A 242 19.28 -10.16 0.32
N ALA A 243 19.50 -11.28 1.03
CA ALA A 243 18.47 -11.96 1.82
C ALA A 243 18.94 -12.15 3.27
N PHE A 244 18.06 -11.88 4.22
CA PHE A 244 18.40 -11.85 5.65
C PHE A 244 17.35 -12.53 6.51
N ARG A 245 17.82 -13.01 7.66
CA ARG A 245 16.99 -13.38 8.80
C ARG A 245 16.80 -12.18 9.69
N LEU A 246 15.55 -11.74 9.85
CA LEU A 246 15.17 -10.67 10.76
C LEU A 246 14.55 -11.28 12.01
N ALA A 247 15.12 -10.95 13.16
CA ALA A 247 14.58 -11.32 14.45
C ALA A 247 13.95 -10.11 15.15
N TRP A 248 13.16 -10.37 16.19
CA TRP A 248 12.48 -9.30 16.94
C TRP A 248 13.43 -8.48 17.84
N TRP A 249 14.71 -8.82 17.97
CA TRP A 249 15.70 -8.04 18.74
C TRP A 249 16.70 -7.30 17.84
N ASP A 250 16.58 -7.40 16.52
CA ASP A 250 17.38 -6.59 15.58
C ASP A 250 16.95 -5.11 15.54
N PHE A 251 16.14 -4.67 16.51
CA PHE A 251 15.75 -3.26 16.67
C PHE A 251 16.98 -2.41 16.92
N THR A 252 17.15 -1.40 16.06
CA THR A 252 17.88 -0.21 16.46
C THR A 252 16.82 0.71 17.07
N LEU A 253 16.91 0.97 18.38
CA LEU A 253 16.23 2.12 18.97
C LEU A 253 16.77 3.36 18.23
N CYS A 254 15.93 3.98 17.41
CA CYS A 254 16.16 5.34 16.92
C CYS A 254 15.47 6.31 17.88
#